data_AF-A0A918M6W1-F1
#
_entry.id   AF-A0A918M6W1-F1
#
_cell.length_a   1.000
_cell.length_b   1.000
_cell.length_c   1.000
_cell.angle_alpha   90.00
_cell.angle_beta   90.00
_cell.angle_gamma   90.00
#
_symmetry.space_group_name_H-M   'P 1'
#
loop_
_entity.id
_entity.type
_entity.pdbx_description
1 polymer ?
#
loop_
_entity_poly.entity_id
_entity_poly.type
_entity_poly.pdbx_seq_one_letter_code
_entity_poly.pdbx_strand_id
1 'polypeptide(L)'
;MPLEGRIAMPEETETQTTEQPEAEETVDTSAAAEDDSGTETDTDDGAQEAQTASEDDGFDRKKFEAELRKKNSEAQNLRKRLKELEPLARKAKELEDAQKSETERLSDQLRAANERIEATRKRLVTSQVKVLATAFADPDDAVGALDLDSYVDDDGDIDEAAIKADLDALLERKPHWARTQPQEGPRRPAPDRTQASGAKQTRTLTPEDEFSGWLKTQLK
;
A
#
# COMPACT_ATOMS: atom_id res chain seq x y z
N MET A 1 -34.73 13.83 42.54
CA MET A 1 -34.12 15.08 42.01
C MET A 1 -33.76 15.94 43.21
N PRO A 2 -32.57 16.56 43.31
CA PRO A 2 -31.49 16.79 42.35
C PRO A 2 -30.21 16.00 42.71
N LEU A 3 -29.20 15.90 41.82
CA LEU A 3 -27.77 15.91 42.18
C LEU A 3 -26.94 16.13 40.91
N GLU A 4 -26.04 17.10 41.02
CA GLU A 4 -25.29 17.77 39.97
C GLU A 4 -24.17 16.89 39.41
N GLY A 5 -23.99 16.91 38.09
CA GLY A 5 -22.84 16.35 37.42
C GLY A 5 -21.59 17.19 37.66
N ARG A 6 -20.66 16.65 38.46
CA ARG A 6 -19.25 17.05 38.50
C ARG A 6 -18.40 15.80 38.32
N ILE A 7 -17.99 15.51 37.09
CA ILE A 7 -16.80 14.70 36.84
C ILE A 7 -15.73 15.68 36.39
N ALA A 8 -14.89 16.05 37.35
CA ALA A 8 -13.65 16.75 37.13
C ALA A 8 -12.66 15.79 36.48
N MET A 9 -12.17 16.15 35.30
CA MET A 9 -10.91 15.63 34.77
C MET A 9 -9.75 16.39 35.43
N PRO A 10 -8.71 15.71 35.92
CA PRO A 10 -7.38 16.28 35.99
C PRO A 10 -6.53 15.83 34.81
N GLU A 11 -5.89 16.84 34.22
CA GLU A 11 -4.88 16.81 33.16
C GLU A 11 -3.61 16.06 33.57
N GLU A 12 -2.92 15.60 32.51
CA GLU A 12 -1.47 15.62 32.28
C GLU A 12 -0.51 15.32 33.45
N THR A 13 0.30 14.28 33.26
CA THR A 13 1.66 14.28 33.80
C THR A 13 2.61 13.65 32.80
N GLU A 14 3.58 14.46 32.40
CA GLU A 14 4.71 14.19 31.54
C GLU A 14 5.60 13.07 32.10
N THR A 15 6.12 12.21 31.20
CA THR A 15 7.41 11.53 31.45
C THR A 15 8.34 11.79 30.28
N GLN A 16 9.38 12.54 30.62
CA GLN A 16 10.55 12.92 29.85
C GLN A 16 11.61 11.79 29.93
N THR A 17 12.68 11.92 29.12
CA THR A 17 14.05 11.38 29.35
C THR A 17 14.38 9.98 28.77
N THR A 18 15.52 9.65 28.12
CA THR A 18 16.70 10.32 27.50
C THR A 18 17.63 9.19 26.92
N GLU A 19 18.47 9.52 25.93
CA GLU A 19 19.77 8.91 25.48
C GLU A 19 19.96 7.42 25.07
N GLN A 20 20.24 7.20 23.77
CA GLN A 20 21.54 6.84 23.09
C GLN A 20 22.45 5.64 23.58
N PRO A 21 23.49 5.19 22.81
CA PRO A 21 23.59 3.88 22.11
C PRO A 21 24.79 2.96 22.54
N GLU A 22 25.12 1.94 21.71
CA GLU A 22 26.21 0.92 21.80
C GLU A 22 25.87 -0.32 22.69
N ALA A 23 26.30 -1.56 22.46
CA ALA A 23 27.53 -2.09 21.87
C ALA A 23 27.37 -3.56 21.38
N GLU A 24 28.33 -3.98 20.55
CA GLU A 24 28.58 -5.31 19.98
C GLU A 24 28.91 -6.40 21.02
N GLU A 25 28.61 -7.67 20.71
CA GLU A 25 29.40 -8.81 21.22
C GLU A 25 29.50 -9.93 20.16
N THR A 26 30.70 -10.00 19.59
CA THR A 26 31.38 -11.12 18.89
C THR A 26 31.48 -12.36 19.80
N VAL A 27 31.47 -13.62 19.36
CA VAL A 27 32.62 -14.50 19.03
C VAL A 27 32.02 -15.94 19.08
N ASP A 28 31.92 -16.72 18.00
CA ASP A 28 32.93 -17.55 17.32
C ASP A 28 32.99 -19.02 17.80
N THR A 29 33.21 -19.89 16.81
CA THR A 29 33.92 -21.17 16.81
C THR A 29 33.29 -22.45 17.36
N SER A 30 32.90 -23.33 16.42
CA SER A 30 33.61 -24.58 16.05
C SER A 30 32.58 -25.67 15.69
N ALA A 31 32.47 -26.08 14.42
CA ALA A 31 33.30 -27.09 13.75
C ALA A 31 33.10 -28.50 14.37
N ALA A 32 32.86 -29.59 13.65
CA ALA A 32 32.83 -29.90 12.23
C ALA A 32 32.24 -31.32 12.06
N ALA A 33 31.74 -31.58 10.84
CA ALA A 33 31.90 -32.79 10.02
C ALA A 33 31.62 -34.18 10.64
N GLU A 34 30.61 -34.90 10.12
CA GLU A 34 30.78 -36.06 9.19
C GLU A 34 30.99 -37.36 9.98
N ASP A 35 30.58 -38.56 9.59
CA ASP A 35 29.74 -39.19 8.57
C ASP A 35 29.72 -40.68 9.03
N ASP A 36 29.05 -41.55 8.29
CA ASP A 36 29.37 -42.97 8.13
C ASP A 36 28.47 -44.01 8.82
N SER A 37 27.58 -44.52 7.98
CA SER A 37 27.35 -45.92 7.62
C SER A 37 27.24 -47.02 8.70
N GLY A 38 26.21 -47.85 8.48
CA GLY A 38 25.83 -48.96 9.34
C GLY A 38 26.75 -50.19 9.30
N THR A 39 26.39 -51.15 10.15
CA THR A 39 26.79 -52.55 10.07
C THR A 39 25.75 -53.38 10.82
N GLU A 40 25.11 -54.31 10.12
CA GLU A 40 24.38 -55.42 10.71
C GLU A 40 25.36 -56.34 11.47
N THR A 41 24.93 -56.93 12.58
CA THR A 41 25.34 -58.30 12.92
C THR A 41 24.32 -58.96 13.82
N ASP A 42 23.73 -60.03 13.30
CA ASP A 42 23.13 -61.15 14.02
C ASP A 42 24.05 -61.65 15.14
N THR A 43 23.50 -61.99 16.31
CA THR A 43 23.92 -63.16 17.10
C THR A 43 22.79 -63.54 18.08
N ASP A 44 22.36 -64.77 17.91
CA ASP A 44 21.45 -65.58 18.72
C ASP A 44 22.03 -65.95 20.11
N ASP A 45 21.18 -66.49 20.96
CA ASP A 45 21.46 -67.22 22.21
C ASP A 45 21.36 -66.45 23.55
N GLY A 46 20.54 -67.00 24.45
CA GLY A 46 20.38 -66.49 25.82
C GLY A 46 19.00 -66.67 26.45
N ALA A 47 18.37 -67.83 26.28
CA ALA A 47 17.27 -68.24 27.16
C ALA A 47 17.82 -68.43 28.59
N GLN A 48 17.55 -67.48 29.47
CA GLN A 48 17.65 -67.68 30.92
C GLN A 48 16.27 -67.53 31.57
N GLU A 49 15.73 -68.68 31.94
CA GLU A 49 14.62 -68.82 32.88
C GLU A 49 14.92 -68.05 34.18
N ALA A 50 14.08 -67.08 34.51
CA ALA A 50 13.97 -66.58 35.88
C ALA A 50 12.87 -67.38 36.57
N GLN A 51 13.24 -68.50 37.19
CA GLN A 51 12.40 -69.17 38.18
C GLN A 51 12.40 -68.36 39.48
N THR A 52 11.19 -68.28 40.02
CA THR A 52 10.67 -67.46 41.12
C THR A 52 11.12 -67.89 42.52
N ALA A 53 11.39 -66.93 43.40
CA ALA A 53 11.16 -66.97 44.85
C ALA A 53 11.23 -65.51 45.39
N SER A 54 10.14 -64.74 45.54
CA SER A 54 9.06 -64.81 46.54
C SER A 54 9.48 -64.40 47.97
N GLU A 55 9.59 -63.08 48.19
CA GLU A 55 9.25 -62.38 49.45
C GLU A 55 8.28 -61.24 49.03
N ASP A 56 7.01 -61.56 48.79
CA ASP A 56 5.88 -61.34 49.72
C ASP A 56 5.77 -59.92 50.30
N ASP A 57 5.85 -58.92 49.42
CA ASP A 57 4.93 -57.78 49.51
C ASP A 57 3.84 -58.05 48.47
N GLY A 58 2.75 -58.68 48.92
CA GLY A 58 1.72 -59.25 48.06
C GLY A 58 1.26 -58.27 47.00
N PHE A 59 1.55 -58.58 45.73
CA PHE A 59 0.95 -57.90 44.58
C PHE A 59 -0.56 -58.07 44.70
N ASP A 60 -1.19 -57.07 45.29
CA ASP A 60 -2.58 -57.10 45.68
C ASP A 60 -3.39 -56.97 44.38
N ARG A 61 -3.58 -58.11 43.71
CA ARG A 61 -4.07 -58.24 42.33
C ARG A 61 -5.36 -57.45 42.11
N LYS A 62 -6.18 -57.34 43.17
CA LYS A 62 -7.40 -56.53 43.22
C LYS A 62 -7.14 -55.02 43.17
N LYS A 63 -6.12 -54.51 43.88
CA LYS A 63 -5.73 -53.10 43.83
C LYS A 63 -5.16 -52.74 42.46
N PHE A 64 -4.35 -53.61 41.89
CA PHE A 64 -3.79 -53.40 40.55
C PHE A 64 -4.87 -53.43 39.46
N GLU A 65 -5.83 -54.37 39.51
CA GLU A 65 -6.98 -54.37 38.62
C GLU A 65 -7.85 -53.11 38.78
N ALA A 66 -8.03 -52.62 40.01
CA ALA A 66 -8.76 -51.38 40.27
C ALA A 66 -8.04 -50.15 39.69
N GLU A 67 -6.72 -50.05 39.84
CA GLU A 67 -5.91 -49.00 39.22
C GLU A 67 -5.92 -49.08 37.69
N LEU A 68 -5.78 -50.28 37.13
CA LEU A 68 -5.84 -50.49 35.68
C LEU A 68 -7.21 -50.09 35.13
N ARG A 69 -8.30 -50.43 35.82
CA ARG A 69 -9.66 -50.03 35.46
C ARG A 69 -9.82 -48.50 35.54
N LYS A 70 -9.27 -47.86 36.57
CA LYS A 70 -9.29 -46.40 36.71
C LYS A 70 -8.53 -45.72 35.57
N LYS A 71 -7.29 -46.15 35.30
CA LYS A 71 -6.47 -45.64 34.19
C LYS A 71 -7.13 -45.86 32.82
N ASN A 72 -7.76 -47.02 32.60
CA ASN A 72 -8.51 -47.28 31.38
C ASN A 72 -9.73 -46.36 31.24
N SER A 73 -10.44 -46.08 32.33
CA SER A 73 -11.57 -45.13 32.31
C SER A 73 -11.12 -43.68 32.06
N GLU A 74 -9.98 -43.27 32.64
CA GLU A 74 -9.37 -41.97 32.40
C GLU A 74 -8.93 -41.84 30.93
N ALA A 75 -8.24 -42.85 30.39
CA ALA A 75 -7.84 -42.90 28.99
C ALA A 75 -9.04 -42.87 28.02
N GLN A 76 -10.12 -43.58 28.33
CA GLN A 76 -11.36 -43.53 27.55
C GLN A 76 -11.99 -42.14 27.59
N ASN A 77 -12.04 -41.49 28.76
CA ASN A 77 -12.57 -40.13 28.89
C ASN A 77 -11.72 -39.10 28.15
N LEU A 78 -10.39 -39.22 28.20
CA LEU A 78 -9.48 -38.38 27.44
C LEU A 78 -9.66 -38.57 25.92
N ARG A 79 -9.79 -39.82 25.46
CA ARG A 79 -10.07 -40.11 24.03
C ARG A 79 -11.41 -39.51 23.58
N LYS A 80 -12.45 -39.57 24.41
CA LYS A 80 -13.75 -38.94 24.12
C LYS A 80 -13.61 -37.43 23.98
N ARG A 81 -12.94 -36.78 24.95
CA ARG A 81 -12.70 -35.32 24.93
C ARG A 81 -11.84 -34.89 23.74
N LEU A 82 -10.80 -35.65 23.39
CA LEU A 82 -9.99 -35.36 22.19
C LEU A 82 -10.83 -35.46 20.93
N LYS A 83 -11.67 -36.49 20.81
CA LYS A 83 -12.57 -36.64 19.66
C LYS A 83 -13.60 -35.51 19.54
N GLU A 84 -13.99 -34.90 20.65
CA GLU A 84 -14.88 -33.72 20.68
C GLU A 84 -14.13 -32.40 20.39
N LEU A 85 -12.88 -32.27 20.83
CA LEU A 85 -12.06 -31.07 20.64
C LEU A 85 -11.42 -30.99 19.25
N GLU A 86 -11.07 -32.13 18.64
CA GLU A 86 -10.51 -32.21 17.29
C GLU A 86 -11.34 -31.46 16.22
N PRO A 87 -12.67 -31.64 16.11
CA PRO A 87 -13.46 -30.90 15.11
C PRO A 87 -13.56 -29.41 15.43
N LEU A 88 -13.53 -29.01 16.71
CA LEU A 88 -13.52 -27.60 17.09
C LEU A 88 -12.18 -26.94 16.75
N ALA A 89 -11.07 -27.63 17.00
CA ALA A 89 -9.74 -27.17 16.62
C ALA A 89 -9.56 -27.09 15.09
N ARG A 90 -10.13 -28.02 14.32
CA ARG A 90 -10.13 -27.94 12.85
C ARG A 90 -10.95 -26.75 12.35
N LYS A 91 -12.15 -26.54 12.88
CA LYS A 91 -12.98 -25.36 12.54
C LYS A 91 -12.30 -24.05 12.92
N ALA A 92 -11.62 -23.99 14.06
CA ALA A 92 -10.86 -22.81 14.47
C ALA A 92 -9.74 -22.50 13.48
N LYS A 93 -8.97 -23.52 13.07
CA LYS A 93 -7.93 -23.36 12.04
C LYS A 93 -8.48 -22.92 10.69
N GLU A 94 -9.57 -23.53 10.23
CA GLU A 94 -10.24 -23.13 8.97
C GLU A 94 -10.71 -21.67 9.01
N LEU A 95 -11.27 -21.22 10.14
CA LEU A 95 -11.68 -19.82 10.32
C LEU A 95 -10.49 -18.87 10.41
N GLU A 96 -9.42 -19.26 11.10
CA GLU A 96 -8.19 -18.46 11.16
C GLU A 96 -7.54 -18.32 9.79
N ASP A 97 -7.47 -19.39 8.99
CA ASP A 97 -6.87 -19.37 7.66
C ASP A 97 -7.76 -18.58 6.68
N ALA A 98 -9.09 -18.70 6.79
CA ALA A 98 -10.04 -17.87 6.05
C ALA A 98 -9.94 -16.38 6.44
N GLN A 99 -9.80 -16.08 7.74
CA GLN A 99 -9.63 -14.71 8.20
C GLN A 99 -8.29 -14.12 7.79
N LYS A 100 -7.19 -14.88 7.90
CA LYS A 100 -5.85 -14.44 7.45
C LYS A 100 -5.89 -14.10 5.96
N SER A 101 -6.44 -14.97 5.13
CA SER A 101 -6.56 -14.72 3.68
C SER A 101 -7.47 -13.52 3.36
N GLU A 102 -8.56 -13.32 4.09
CA GLU A 102 -9.41 -12.13 3.92
C GLU A 102 -8.69 -10.86 4.41
N THR A 103 -7.96 -10.91 5.52
CA THR A 103 -7.18 -9.76 6.01
C THR A 103 -6.07 -9.37 5.05
N GLU A 104 -5.37 -10.34 4.46
CA GLU A 104 -4.36 -10.09 3.43
C GLU A 104 -5.02 -9.42 2.21
N ARG A 105 -6.13 -9.98 1.73
CA ARG A 105 -6.91 -9.43 0.61
C ARG A 105 -7.38 -8.00 0.88
N LEU A 106 -7.89 -7.71 2.08
CA LEU A 106 -8.32 -6.37 2.46
C LEU A 106 -7.14 -5.42 2.61
N SER A 107 -6.01 -5.87 3.15
CA SER A 107 -4.79 -5.07 3.25
C SER A 107 -4.25 -4.70 1.87
N ASP A 108 -4.28 -5.63 0.91
CA ASP A 108 -3.89 -5.38 -0.48
C ASP A 108 -4.83 -4.38 -1.16
N GLN A 109 -6.14 -4.51 -0.93
CA GLN A 109 -7.13 -3.56 -1.45
C GLN A 109 -6.94 -2.15 -0.87
N LEU A 110 -6.68 -2.03 0.44
CA LEU A 110 -6.42 -0.76 1.09
C LEU A 110 -5.14 -0.12 0.56
N ARG A 111 -4.05 -0.89 0.43
CA ARG A 111 -2.80 -0.42 -0.17
C ARG A 111 -3.02 0.08 -1.60
N ALA A 112 -3.67 -0.72 -2.43
CA ALA A 112 -3.95 -0.35 -3.82
C ALA A 112 -4.89 0.87 -3.92
N ALA A 113 -5.84 1.04 -2.98
CA ALA A 113 -6.69 2.22 -2.92
C ALA A 113 -5.88 3.46 -2.52
N ASN A 114 -5.03 3.36 -1.51
CA ASN A 114 -4.17 4.47 -1.05
C ASN A 114 -3.20 4.92 -2.14
N GLU A 115 -2.54 4.00 -2.83
CA GLU A 115 -1.66 4.31 -3.97
C GLU A 115 -2.40 5.07 -5.08
N ARG A 116 -3.65 4.70 -5.37
CA ARG A 116 -4.49 5.40 -6.36
C ARG A 116 -4.89 6.79 -5.89
N ILE A 117 -5.22 6.95 -4.61
CA ILE A 117 -5.55 8.25 -4.02
C ILE A 117 -4.33 9.17 -4.09
N GLU A 118 -3.16 8.71 -3.66
CA GLU A 118 -1.90 9.47 -3.73
C GLU A 118 -1.55 9.86 -5.16
N ALA A 119 -1.65 8.93 -6.12
CA ALA A 119 -1.40 9.23 -7.52
C ALA A 119 -2.38 10.27 -8.08
N THR A 120 -3.65 10.23 -7.66
CA THR A 120 -4.66 11.20 -8.07
C THR A 120 -4.41 12.58 -7.45
N ARG A 121 -4.08 12.63 -6.15
CA ARG A 121 -3.70 13.86 -5.44
C ARG A 121 -2.51 14.54 -6.11
N LYS A 122 -1.43 13.79 -6.38
CA LYS A 122 -0.24 14.32 -7.07
C LYS A 122 -0.58 14.89 -8.44
N ARG A 123 -1.42 14.22 -9.22
CA ARG A 123 -1.89 14.73 -10.52
C ARG A 123 -2.72 16.00 -10.37
N LEU A 124 -3.57 16.08 -9.35
CA LEU A 124 -4.43 17.23 -9.08
C LEU A 124 -3.57 18.45 -8.73
N VAL A 125 -2.65 18.32 -7.77
CA VAL A 125 -1.71 19.39 -7.40
C VAL A 125 -0.87 19.80 -8.60
N THR A 126 -0.31 18.84 -9.34
CA THR A 126 0.46 19.13 -10.56
C THR A 126 -0.36 19.94 -11.56
N SER A 127 -1.62 19.56 -11.79
CA SER A 127 -2.50 20.29 -12.71
C SER A 127 -2.82 21.69 -12.20
N GLN A 128 -3.02 21.85 -10.89
CA GLN A 128 -3.30 23.14 -10.27
C GLN A 128 -2.08 24.08 -10.38
N VAL A 129 -0.88 23.59 -10.07
CA VAL A 129 0.37 24.34 -10.23
C VAL A 129 0.53 24.78 -11.69
N LYS A 130 0.29 23.89 -12.66
CA LYS A 130 0.35 24.24 -14.09
C LYS A 130 -0.65 25.33 -14.49
N VAL A 131 -1.86 25.29 -13.93
CA VAL A 131 -2.89 26.32 -14.16
C VAL A 131 -2.48 27.66 -13.56
N LEU A 132 -1.86 27.66 -12.38
CA LEU A 132 -1.42 28.88 -11.70
C LEU A 132 -0.11 29.45 -12.27
N ALA A 133 0.75 28.60 -12.86
CA ALA A 133 2.03 28.97 -13.46
C ALA A 133 1.90 29.66 -14.83
N THR A 134 0.89 30.52 -15.04
CA THR A 134 0.68 31.22 -16.31
C THR A 134 1.80 32.20 -16.66
N ALA A 135 2.52 32.69 -15.64
CA ALA A 135 3.62 33.63 -15.77
C ALA A 135 4.95 32.96 -16.15
N PHE A 136 5.03 31.63 -16.11
CA PHE A 136 6.22 30.87 -16.48
C PHE A 136 6.27 30.66 -18.00
N ALA A 137 7.49 30.60 -18.54
CA ALA A 137 7.72 30.22 -19.94
C ALA A 137 7.29 28.76 -20.16
N ASP A 138 7.73 27.88 -19.26
CA ASP A 138 7.36 26.46 -19.22
C ASP A 138 6.75 26.11 -17.84
N PRO A 139 5.48 25.70 -17.77
CA PRO A 139 4.82 25.40 -16.50
C PRO A 139 5.35 24.12 -15.82
N ASP A 140 6.02 23.25 -16.56
CA ASP A 140 6.65 22.04 -16.01
C ASP A 140 7.88 22.36 -15.12
N ASP A 141 8.60 23.46 -15.40
CA ASP A 141 9.74 23.91 -14.59
C ASP A 141 9.30 24.32 -13.18
N ALA A 142 8.10 24.90 -13.06
CA ALA A 142 7.51 25.26 -11.79
C ALA A 142 7.18 23.99 -10.96
N VAL A 143 6.57 22.99 -11.59
CA VAL A 143 6.21 21.71 -10.94
C VAL A 143 7.46 21.01 -10.37
N GLY A 144 8.58 21.02 -11.12
CA GLY A 144 9.81 20.38 -10.67
C GLY A 144 10.57 21.12 -9.57
N ALA A 145 10.25 22.40 -9.33
CA ALA A 145 10.93 23.24 -8.35
C ALA A 145 10.19 23.39 -7.01
N LEU A 146 8.89 23.03 -6.98
CA LEU A 146 8.01 23.13 -5.82
C LEU A 146 7.86 21.75 -5.16
N ASP A 147 7.69 21.73 -3.84
CA ASP A 147 7.34 20.50 -3.10
C ASP A 147 5.82 20.28 -3.09
N LEU A 148 5.33 19.51 -4.05
CA LEU A 148 3.89 19.35 -4.32
C LEU A 148 3.09 18.79 -3.13
N ASP A 149 3.70 17.95 -2.30
CA ASP A 149 3.01 17.31 -1.18
C ASP A 149 2.77 18.29 -0.01
N SER A 150 3.51 19.41 0.04
CA SER A 150 3.37 20.44 1.09
C SER A 150 2.13 21.33 0.96
N TYR A 151 1.48 21.35 -0.22
CA TYR A 151 0.33 22.21 -0.51
C TYR A 151 -1.01 21.51 -0.33
N VAL A 152 -1.01 20.26 0.15
CA VAL A 152 -2.22 19.48 0.43
C VAL A 152 -2.38 19.38 1.93
N ASP A 153 -3.53 19.77 2.46
CA ASP A 153 -3.83 19.64 3.88
C ASP A 153 -4.32 18.21 4.24
N ASP A 154 -4.59 18.01 5.54
CA ASP A 154 -5.08 16.73 6.06
C ASP A 154 -6.45 16.34 5.49
N ASP A 155 -7.27 17.32 5.11
CA ASP A 155 -8.58 17.14 4.49
C ASP A 155 -8.47 16.80 2.99
N GLY A 156 -7.31 17.06 2.38
CA GLY A 156 -7.01 16.82 0.97
C GLY A 156 -7.31 18.01 0.07
N ASP A 157 -7.56 19.18 0.65
CA ASP A 157 -7.73 20.44 -0.07
C ASP A 157 -6.37 21.03 -0.43
N ILE A 158 -6.34 21.78 -1.53
CA ILE A 158 -5.10 22.40 -2.04
C ILE A 158 -5.05 23.86 -1.63
N ASP A 159 -3.97 24.25 -0.95
CA ASP A 159 -3.68 25.65 -0.65
C ASP A 159 -3.17 26.39 -1.89
N GLU A 160 -4.12 26.91 -2.69
CA GLU A 160 -3.79 27.72 -3.86
C GLU A 160 -3.04 29.02 -3.53
N ALA A 161 -3.24 29.57 -2.32
CA ALA A 161 -2.63 30.83 -1.94
C ALA A 161 -1.13 30.63 -1.65
N ALA A 162 -0.78 29.55 -0.94
CA ALA A 162 0.60 29.14 -0.75
C ALA A 162 1.31 28.85 -2.08
N ILE A 163 0.66 28.09 -2.99
CA ILE A 163 1.22 27.82 -4.32
C ILE A 163 1.52 29.11 -5.07
N LYS A 164 0.60 30.08 -5.10
CA LYS A 164 0.81 31.37 -5.78
C LYS A 164 2.00 32.14 -5.20
N ALA A 165 2.08 32.22 -3.87
CA ALA A 165 3.16 32.93 -3.19
C ALA A 165 4.52 32.31 -3.52
N ASP A 166 4.63 30.99 -3.52
CA ASP A 166 5.88 30.29 -3.82
C ASP A 166 6.25 30.34 -5.31
N LEU A 167 5.24 30.34 -6.20
CA LEU A 167 5.46 30.57 -7.63
C LEU A 167 6.01 31.98 -7.91
N ASP A 168 5.47 33.01 -7.24
CA ASP A 168 5.96 34.38 -7.37
C ASP A 168 7.39 34.51 -6.82
N ALA A 169 7.67 33.96 -5.63
CA ALA A 169 9.01 33.90 -5.06
C ALA A 169 10.01 33.15 -5.95
N LEU A 170 9.55 32.10 -6.64
CA LEU A 170 10.36 31.35 -7.58
C LEU A 170 10.74 32.18 -8.81
N LEU A 171 9.81 33.00 -9.34
CA LEU A 171 10.08 33.91 -10.45
C LEU A 171 11.05 35.03 -10.05
N GLU A 172 10.94 35.55 -8.83
CA GLU A 172 11.90 36.52 -8.30
C GLU A 172 13.32 35.94 -8.24
N ARG A 173 13.45 34.69 -7.78
CA ARG A 173 14.73 33.98 -7.71
C ARG A 173 15.26 33.59 -9.09
N LYS A 174 14.37 33.23 -10.02
CA LYS A 174 14.69 32.72 -11.36
C LYS A 174 13.96 33.53 -12.45
N PRO A 175 14.38 34.77 -12.71
CA PRO A 175 13.67 35.65 -13.64
C PRO A 175 13.71 35.17 -15.10
N HIS A 176 14.65 34.29 -15.46
CA HIS A 176 14.74 33.69 -16.79
C HIS A 176 13.65 32.64 -17.05
N TRP A 177 12.97 32.16 -16.01
CA TRP A 177 11.82 31.26 -16.13
C TRP A 177 10.52 32.02 -16.40
N ALA A 178 10.52 33.34 -16.20
CA ALA A 178 9.39 34.16 -16.55
C ALA A 178 9.16 34.11 -18.06
N ARG A 179 7.89 34.01 -18.45
CA ARG A 179 7.48 34.14 -19.84
C ARG A 179 7.92 35.51 -20.32
N THR A 180 8.81 35.54 -21.32
CA THR A 180 9.09 36.77 -22.03
C THR A 180 7.77 37.22 -22.66
N GLN A 181 7.23 38.35 -22.17
CA GLN A 181 6.03 38.92 -22.80
C GLN A 181 6.34 39.03 -24.30
N PRO A 182 5.47 38.50 -25.18
CA PRO A 182 5.62 38.79 -26.59
C PRO A 182 5.58 40.31 -26.69
N GLN A 183 6.68 40.90 -27.15
CA GLN A 183 6.71 42.32 -27.54
C GLN A 183 5.47 42.54 -28.41
N GLU A 184 4.46 43.23 -27.86
CA GLU A 184 3.25 43.63 -28.55
C GLU A 184 3.64 44.60 -29.66
N GLY A 185 4.05 44.02 -30.78
CA GLY A 185 4.57 44.73 -31.93
C GLY A 185 4.40 43.83 -33.14
N PRO A 186 3.67 44.25 -34.18
CA PRO A 186 3.47 43.42 -35.36
C PRO A 186 4.81 43.15 -36.04
N ARG A 187 5.41 41.98 -35.82
CA ARG A 187 6.43 41.41 -36.73
C ARG A 187 5.74 40.87 -37.97
N ARG A 188 4.96 41.72 -38.64
CA ARG A 188 4.52 41.48 -39.99
C ARG A 188 5.50 42.24 -40.88
N PRO A 189 6.31 41.58 -41.72
CA PRO A 189 6.92 42.29 -42.83
C PRO A 189 5.79 43.00 -43.56
N ALA A 190 5.93 44.31 -43.78
CA ALA A 190 4.90 45.08 -44.46
C ALA A 190 4.59 44.37 -45.80
N PRO A 191 3.33 44.05 -46.11
CA PRO A 191 3.01 43.36 -47.35
C PRO A 191 3.48 44.24 -48.51
N ASP A 192 4.41 43.69 -49.29
CA ASP A 192 4.95 44.35 -50.47
C ASP A 192 3.81 44.58 -51.47
N ARG A 193 3.47 45.86 -51.68
CA ARG A 193 2.37 46.29 -52.55
C ARG A 193 2.60 45.88 -54.01
N THR A 194 3.83 45.54 -54.38
CA THR A 194 4.18 45.06 -55.73
C THR A 194 3.88 43.57 -55.94
N GLN A 195 3.63 42.80 -54.87
CA GLN A 195 3.28 41.37 -54.98
C GLN A 195 1.77 41.11 -55.05
N ALA A 196 0.92 42.06 -54.66
CA ALA A 196 -0.54 41.89 -54.66
C ALA A 196 -1.26 42.53 -55.86
N SER A 197 -0.55 43.18 -56.79
CA SER A 197 -1.17 43.85 -57.94
C SER A 197 -1.64 42.91 -59.07
N GLY A 198 -1.54 41.59 -58.90
CA GLY A 198 -1.95 40.60 -59.92
C GLY A 198 -3.35 39.99 -59.74
N ALA A 199 -3.96 40.09 -58.55
CA ALA A 199 -5.24 39.42 -58.27
C ALA A 199 -6.43 40.28 -58.72
N LYS A 200 -6.70 40.29 -60.03
CA LYS A 200 -8.04 40.62 -60.54
C LYS A 200 -9.05 39.75 -59.80
N GLN A 201 -10.01 40.40 -59.14
CA GLN A 201 -11.15 39.79 -58.47
C GLN A 201 -11.92 38.84 -59.40
N THR A 202 -11.54 37.56 -59.43
CA THR A 202 -12.46 36.51 -59.87
C THR A 202 -13.40 36.28 -58.70
N ARG A 203 -14.57 36.92 -58.78
CA ARG A 203 -15.73 36.66 -57.92
C ARG A 203 -15.85 35.15 -57.76
N THR A 204 -15.65 34.62 -56.56
CA THR A 204 -15.90 33.21 -56.28
C THR A 204 -17.39 32.99 -56.51
N LEU A 205 -17.76 32.18 -57.50
CA LEU A 205 -19.16 31.83 -57.74
C LEU A 205 -19.72 31.26 -56.45
N THR A 206 -20.83 31.83 -56.00
CA THR A 206 -21.54 31.27 -54.85
C THR A 206 -22.30 30.02 -55.31
N PRO A 207 -22.58 29.05 -54.43
CA PRO A 207 -23.39 27.88 -54.79
C PRO A 207 -24.75 28.25 -55.42
N GLU A 208 -25.29 29.41 -55.06
CA GLU A 208 -26.51 29.98 -55.63
C GLU A 208 -26.34 30.41 -57.11
N ASP A 209 -25.17 30.93 -57.48
CA ASP A 209 -24.85 31.28 -58.87
C ASP A 209 -24.71 30.02 -59.75
N GLU A 210 -24.11 28.96 -59.21
CA GLU A 210 -23.99 27.67 -59.90
C GLU A 210 -25.36 27.01 -60.10
N PHE A 211 -26.18 26.99 -59.06
CA PHE A 211 -27.54 26.45 -59.12
C PHE A 211 -28.43 27.23 -60.09
N SER A 212 -28.32 28.56 -60.09
CA SER A 212 -29.04 29.44 -61.03
C SER A 212 -28.62 29.21 -62.48
N GLY A 213 -27.34 28.94 -62.72
CA GLY A 213 -26.82 28.55 -64.04
C GLY A 213 -27.42 27.23 -64.51
N TRP A 214 -27.44 26.22 -63.63
CA TRP A 214 -28.02 24.90 -63.92
C TRP A 214 -29.52 24.98 -64.25
N LEU A 215 -30.31 25.68 -63.44
CA LEU A 215 -31.76 25.83 -63.65
C LEU A 215 -32.10 26.47 -65.00
N LYS A 216 -31.33 27.47 -65.43
CA LYS A 216 -31.51 28.13 -66.72
C LYS A 216 -31.18 27.24 -67.92
N THR A 217 -30.33 26.22 -67.75
CA THR A 217 -30.03 25.27 -68.83
C THR A 217 -31.10 24.20 -69.03
N GLN A 218 -31.89 23.89 -68.00
CA GLN A 218 -32.99 22.90 -68.06
C GLN A 218 -34.31 23.49 -68.56
N LEU A 219 -34.47 24.81 -68.55
CA LEU A 219 -35.70 25.51 -68.98
C LEU A 219 -35.70 25.93 -70.46
N LYS A 220 -34.88 25.29 -71.30
CA LYS A 220 -34.71 25.65 -72.71
C LYS A 220 -35.19 24.55 -73.65
#